data_AF-T0ZX13-F1
#
_entry.id   AF-T0ZX13-F1
#
_cell.length_a   1.000
_cell.length_b   1.000
_cell.length_c   1.000
_cell.angle_alpha   90.00
_cell.angle_beta   90.00
_cell.angle_gamma   90.00
#
_symmetry.space_group_name_H-M   'P 1'
#
loop_
_entity.id
_entity.type
_entity.pdbx_description
1 polymer ?
#
loop_
_entity_poly.entity_id
_entity_poly.type
_entity_poly.pdbx_seq_one_letter_code
_entity_poly.pdbx_strand_id
1 'polypeptide(L)'
;MLRTPPPATLGVGARARAMRAAQALGIPVDYGHARSLRPQREPARLQSIGLDVQQRPAWLRPRAAAAFLRMRRAAMHDGIELQVVSAWRSCEYQLGIIRRKCERGQDMAAILAVSAAPGYSEHHSGRALDLTSPGSAMLEEA
;
A
#
# COMPACT_ATOMS: atom_id res chain seq x y z
N MET A 1 -15.19 -20.57 4.49
CA MET A 1 -14.20 -19.47 4.45
C MET A 1 -14.30 -18.81 3.07
N LEU A 2 -14.88 -17.62 2.98
CA LEU A 2 -14.94 -16.87 1.72
C LEU A 2 -13.50 -16.50 1.32
N ARG A 3 -12.94 -17.24 0.36
CA ARG A 3 -11.67 -16.86 -0.26
C ARG A 3 -12.00 -15.64 -1.13
N THR A 4 -11.79 -14.44 -0.62
CA THR A 4 -11.79 -13.25 -1.48
C THR A 4 -10.83 -13.56 -2.64
N PRO A 5 -11.24 -13.46 -3.90
CA PRO A 5 -10.31 -13.65 -5.00
C PRO A 5 -9.21 -12.56 -4.90
N PRO A 6 -7.96 -12.87 -5.27
CA PRO A 6 -6.93 -11.84 -5.34
C PRO A 6 -7.43 -10.71 -6.24
N PRO A 7 -7.18 -9.44 -5.87
CA PRO A 7 -7.51 -8.33 -6.74
C PRO A 7 -6.83 -8.57 -8.09
N ALA A 8 -7.55 -8.29 -9.17
CA ALA A 8 -6.98 -8.37 -10.51
C ALA A 8 -5.67 -7.56 -10.51
N THR A 9 -4.55 -8.19 -10.83
CA THR A 9 -3.30 -7.45 -11.03
C THR A 9 -3.50 -6.65 -12.32
N LEU A 10 -3.72 -5.34 -12.20
CA LEU A 10 -4.29 -4.52 -13.28
C LEU A 10 -3.35 -4.29 -14.49
N GLY A 11 -2.23 -5.02 -14.55
CA GLY A 11 -1.28 -4.99 -15.66
C GLY A 11 -0.55 -3.65 -15.78
N VAL A 12 0.41 -3.60 -16.71
CA VAL A 12 1.24 -2.41 -16.95
C VAL A 12 0.40 -1.19 -17.35
N GLY A 13 -0.72 -1.41 -18.06
CA GLY A 13 -1.61 -0.36 -18.54
C GLY A 13 -2.28 0.45 -17.42
N ALA A 14 -2.72 -0.20 -16.35
CA ALA A 14 -3.37 0.49 -15.23
C ALA A 14 -2.41 1.35 -14.44
N ARG A 15 -1.19 0.86 -14.19
CA ARG A 15 -0.12 1.65 -13.57
C ARG A 15 0.14 2.94 -14.34
N ALA A 16 0.29 2.84 -15.66
CA ALA A 16 0.54 4.01 -16.51
C ALA A 16 -0.65 5.00 -16.49
N ARG A 17 -1.90 4.51 -16.52
CA ARG A 17 -3.09 5.36 -16.41
C ARG A 17 -3.15 6.07 -15.05
N ALA A 18 -2.90 5.36 -13.95
CA ALA A 18 -2.92 5.93 -12.61
C ALA A 18 -1.86 7.03 -12.44
N MET A 19 -0.65 6.82 -12.98
CA MET A 19 0.42 7.82 -12.95
C MET A 19 0.07 9.07 -13.77
N ARG A 20 -0.53 8.92 -14.96
CA ARG A 20 -1.00 10.07 -15.75
C ARG A 20 -2.12 10.84 -15.05
N ALA A 21 -3.07 10.11 -14.45
CA ALA A 21 -4.14 10.74 -13.68
C ALA A 21 -3.60 11.46 -12.43
N ALA A 22 -2.56 10.93 -11.78
CA ALA A 22 -1.86 11.60 -10.69
C ALA A 22 -1.19 12.92 -11.14
N GLN A 23 -0.57 12.93 -12.32
CA GLN A 23 0.00 14.15 -12.90
C GLN A 23 -1.08 15.20 -13.17
N ALA A 24 -2.25 14.80 -13.67
CA ALA A 24 -3.39 15.69 -13.88
C ALA A 24 -3.96 16.28 -12.57
N LEU A 25 -3.69 15.67 -11.42
CA LEU A 25 -4.04 16.20 -10.10
C LEU A 25 -2.98 17.17 -9.54
N GLY A 26 -1.87 17.39 -10.25
CA GLY A 26 -0.80 18.29 -9.82
C GLY A 26 0.42 17.60 -9.19
N ILE A 27 0.54 16.27 -9.27
CA ILE A 27 1.78 15.59 -8.87
C ILE A 27 2.87 15.89 -9.91
N PRO A 28 4.07 16.39 -9.52
CA PRO A 28 5.13 16.71 -10.46
C PRO A 28 5.60 15.51 -11.28
N VAL A 29 5.89 15.72 -12.57
CA VAL A 29 6.34 14.65 -13.48
C VAL A 29 7.70 14.06 -13.05
N ASP A 30 8.53 14.87 -12.41
CA ASP A 30 9.86 14.54 -11.89
C ASP A 30 9.82 14.09 -10.41
N TYR A 31 8.63 13.90 -9.82
CA TYR A 31 8.45 13.54 -8.40
C TYR A 31 9.43 12.46 -7.91
N GLY A 32 9.56 11.37 -8.68
CA GLY A 32 10.46 10.27 -8.33
C GLY A 32 11.93 10.66 -8.38
N HIS A 33 12.33 11.43 -9.40
CA HIS A 33 13.70 11.90 -9.54
C HIS A 33 14.07 12.88 -8.43
N ALA A 34 13.23 13.90 -8.19
CA ALA A 34 13.42 14.91 -7.15
C ALA A 34 13.57 14.31 -5.73
N ARG A 35 12.96 13.14 -5.47
CA ARG A 35 13.02 12.42 -4.20
C ARG A 35 13.94 11.20 -4.21
N SER A 36 14.72 10.98 -5.28
CA SER A 36 15.57 9.79 -5.45
C SER A 36 14.82 8.45 -5.26
N LEU A 37 13.53 8.41 -5.60
CA LEU A 37 12.67 7.24 -5.46
C LEU A 37 12.74 6.34 -6.70
N ARG A 38 12.85 5.03 -6.47
CA ARG A 38 12.77 4.03 -7.53
C ARG A 38 11.31 3.71 -7.83
N PRO A 39 10.91 3.64 -9.12
CA PRO A 39 9.58 3.20 -9.49
C PRO A 39 9.31 1.77 -9.02
N GLN A 40 8.14 1.54 -8.43
CA GLN A 40 7.72 0.24 -7.92
C GLN A 40 6.78 -0.45 -8.91
N ARG A 41 7.07 -1.71 -9.21
CA ARG A 41 6.27 -2.56 -10.10
C ARG A 41 5.27 -3.38 -9.30
N GLU A 42 4.06 -3.52 -9.82
CA GLU A 42 3.07 -4.41 -9.24
C GLU A 42 3.42 -5.88 -9.51
N PRO A 43 3.28 -6.79 -8.52
CA PRO A 43 3.59 -8.20 -8.70
C PRO A 43 2.51 -8.88 -9.56
N ALA A 44 2.92 -9.86 -10.36
CA ALA A 44 1.98 -10.67 -11.16
C ALA A 44 1.14 -11.64 -10.33
N ARG A 45 1.53 -11.88 -9.06
CA ARG A 45 0.80 -12.78 -8.14
C ARG A 45 0.77 -12.20 -6.75
N LEU A 46 -0.39 -12.32 -6.14
CA LEU A 46 -0.67 -11.94 -4.76
C LEU A 46 -1.21 -13.15 -3.99
N GLN A 47 -0.93 -13.16 -2.69
CA GLN A 47 -1.41 -14.13 -1.74
C GLN A 47 -2.03 -13.38 -0.56
N SER A 48 -3.22 -13.81 -0.14
CA SER A 48 -3.89 -13.22 1.01
C SER A 48 -3.11 -13.51 2.29
N ILE A 49 -3.06 -12.52 3.19
CA ILE A 49 -2.50 -12.65 4.54
C ILE A 49 -3.55 -12.48 5.64
N GLY A 50 -4.83 -12.43 5.26
CA GLY A 50 -5.97 -12.18 6.16
C GLY A 50 -6.59 -10.79 5.94
N LEU A 51 -7.20 -10.27 6.99
CA LEU A 51 -7.79 -8.93 7.01
C LEU A 51 -6.85 -7.96 7.73
N ASP A 52 -6.87 -6.70 7.30
CA ASP A 52 -6.28 -5.59 8.06
C ASP A 52 -7.21 -5.14 9.22
N VAL A 53 -6.75 -4.19 10.02
CA VAL A 53 -7.50 -3.63 11.15
C VAL A 53 -8.79 -2.92 10.74
N GLN A 54 -8.97 -2.58 9.45
CA GLN A 54 -10.23 -2.06 8.90
C GLN A 54 -11.09 -3.15 8.24
N GLN A 55 -10.83 -4.44 8.53
CA GLN A 55 -11.55 -5.58 7.98
C GLN A 55 -11.45 -5.69 6.45
N ARG A 56 -10.40 -5.13 5.83
CA ARG A 56 -10.18 -5.22 4.39
C ARG A 56 -9.21 -6.37 4.08
N PRO A 57 -9.42 -7.13 3.00
CA PRO A 57 -8.49 -8.16 2.55
C PRO A 57 -7.10 -7.58 2.28
N ALA A 58 -6.09 -8.12 2.97
CA ALA A 58 -4.69 -7.75 2.83
C ALA A 58 -3.93 -8.78 1.99
N TRP A 59 -3.03 -8.28 1.15
CA TRP A 59 -2.33 -9.06 0.13
C TRP A 59 -0.84 -8.76 0.13
N LEU A 60 -0.02 -9.76 -0.14
CA LEU A 60 1.42 -9.63 -0.39
C LEU A 60 1.83 -10.53 -1.54
N ARG A 61 3.01 -10.30 -2.13
CA ARG A 61 3.60 -11.30 -3.03
C ARG A 61 3.89 -12.59 -2.26
N PRO A 62 3.84 -13.79 -2.88
CA PRO A 62 3.91 -15.06 -2.16
C PRO A 62 5.09 -15.23 -1.19
N ARG A 63 6.30 -14.80 -1.60
CA ARG A 63 7.48 -14.88 -0.72
C ARG A 63 7.38 -13.97 0.52
N ALA A 64 6.83 -12.76 0.36
CA ALA A 64 6.63 -11.83 1.46
C ALA A 64 5.49 -12.30 2.37
N ALA A 65 4.39 -12.81 1.79
CA ALA A 65 3.29 -13.43 2.53
C ALA A 65 3.80 -14.59 3.42
N ALA A 66 4.58 -15.52 2.85
CA ALA A 66 5.14 -16.63 3.61
C ALA A 66 6.08 -16.18 4.73
N ALA A 67 6.89 -15.14 4.51
CA ALA A 67 7.76 -14.58 5.53
C ALA A 67 6.96 -13.92 6.66
N PHE A 68 5.97 -13.09 6.32
CA PHE A 68 5.08 -12.46 7.29
C PHE A 68 4.32 -13.49 8.13
N LEU A 69 3.76 -14.53 7.51
CA LEU A 69 3.03 -15.58 8.24
C LEU A 69 3.93 -16.40 9.19
N ARG A 70 5.24 -16.49 8.93
CA ARG A 70 6.20 -17.06 9.89
C ARG A 70 6.44 -16.08 11.04
N MET A 71 6.72 -14.82 10.73
CA MET A 71 6.94 -13.76 11.72
C MET A 71 5.74 -13.61 12.67
N ARG A 72 4.51 -13.59 12.13
CA ARG A 72 3.27 -13.49 12.91
C ARG A 72 3.08 -14.68 13.86
N ARG A 73 3.43 -15.89 13.45
CA ARG A 73 3.36 -17.08 14.31
C ARG A 73 4.40 -17.05 15.42
N ALA A 74 5.63 -16.63 15.11
CA ALA A 74 6.68 -16.47 16.12
C ALA A 74 6.30 -15.39 17.15
N ALA A 75 5.86 -14.21 16.68
CA ALA A 75 5.38 -13.14 17.56
C ALA A 75 4.25 -13.61 18.48
N MET A 76 3.28 -14.37 17.95
CA MET A 76 2.18 -14.92 18.74
C MET A 76 2.66 -15.92 19.81
N HIS A 77 3.66 -16.74 19.51
CA HIS A 77 4.27 -17.64 20.49
C HIS A 77 4.89 -16.87 21.66
N ASP A 78 5.40 -15.67 21.38
CA ASP A 78 5.99 -14.77 22.38
C ASP A 78 4.94 -13.83 23.02
N GLY A 79 3.65 -14.06 22.80
CA GLY A 79 2.56 -13.26 23.36
C GLY A 79 2.35 -11.89 22.68
N ILE A 80 2.97 -11.66 21.52
CA ILE A 80 2.88 -10.41 20.76
C ILE A 80 1.86 -10.56 19.64
N GLU A 81 0.75 -9.84 19.74
CA GLU A 81 -0.25 -9.76 18.68
C GLU A 81 0.15 -8.73 17.61
N LEU A 82 0.48 -9.20 16.41
CA LEU A 82 0.70 -8.34 15.24
C LEU A 82 -0.58 -8.18 14.42
N GLN A 83 -0.97 -6.93 14.21
CA GLN A 83 -2.12 -6.54 13.40
C GLN A 83 -1.66 -5.82 12.13
N VAL A 84 -2.31 -6.11 11.00
CA VAL A 84 -1.98 -5.47 9.72
C VAL A 84 -2.72 -4.14 9.62
N VAL A 85 -2.01 -3.05 9.38
CA VAL A 85 -2.59 -1.73 9.08
C VAL A 85 -2.79 -1.58 7.58
N SER A 86 -1.76 -1.91 6.82
CA SER A 86 -1.79 -1.82 5.37
C SER A 86 -0.82 -2.82 4.74
N ALA A 87 -1.04 -3.16 3.47
CA ALA A 87 -0.20 -4.10 2.71
C ALA A 87 -0.19 -3.69 1.23
N TRP A 88 -0.16 -4.65 0.30
CA TRP A 88 -0.17 -4.32 -1.12
C TRP A 88 -1.31 -3.35 -1.50
N ARG A 89 -0.93 -2.29 -2.22
CA ARG A 89 -1.83 -1.28 -2.80
C ARG A 89 -1.49 -1.13 -4.28
N SER A 90 -2.47 -1.21 -5.17
CA SER A 90 -2.25 -0.89 -6.58
C SER A 90 -1.97 0.61 -6.78
N CYS A 91 -1.44 0.98 -7.94
CA CYS A 91 -1.29 2.40 -8.32
C CYS A 91 -2.65 3.11 -8.39
N GLU A 92 -3.70 2.41 -8.83
CA GLU A 92 -5.07 2.95 -8.85
C GLU A 92 -5.62 3.16 -7.43
N TYR A 93 -5.36 2.23 -6.50
CA TYR A 93 -5.74 2.40 -5.10
C TYR A 93 -5.03 3.60 -4.48
N GLN A 94 -3.72 3.74 -4.71
CA GLN A 94 -2.94 4.88 -4.23
C GLN A 94 -3.45 6.20 -4.81
N LEU A 95 -3.81 6.24 -6.10
CA LEU A 95 -4.45 7.41 -6.71
C LEU A 95 -5.76 7.77 -6.00
N GLY A 96 -6.56 6.76 -5.62
CA GLY A 96 -7.78 6.97 -4.83
C GLY A 96 -7.52 7.60 -3.45
N ILE A 97 -6.40 7.25 -2.78
CA ILE A 97 -5.99 7.91 -1.53
C ILE A 97 -5.73 9.40 -1.79
N ILE A 98 -4.93 9.71 -2.81
CA ILE A 98 -4.58 11.09 -3.17
C ILE A 98 -5.85 11.90 -3.51
N ARG A 99 -6.75 11.36 -4.32
CA ARG A 99 -8.03 12.01 -4.67
C ARG A 99 -8.85 12.36 -3.44
N ARG A 100 -9.04 11.42 -2.52
CA ARG A 100 -9.79 11.68 -1.27
C ARG A 100 -9.14 12.75 -0.40
N LYS A 101 -7.80 12.85 -0.41
CA LYS A 101 -7.08 13.93 0.30
C LYS A 101 -7.29 15.29 -0.38
N CYS A 102 -7.21 15.35 -1.71
CA CYS A 102 -7.57 16.56 -2.48
C CYS A 102 -9.02 16.99 -2.25
N GLU A 103 -9.97 16.05 -2.27
CA GLU A 103 -11.41 16.30 -2.02
C GLU A 103 -11.68 16.86 -0.62
N ARG A 104 -10.80 16.58 0.35
CA ARG A 104 -10.83 17.17 1.70
C ARG A 104 -10.15 18.54 1.78
N GLY A 105 -9.70 19.09 0.66
CA GLY A 105 -9.05 20.41 0.59
C GLY A 105 -7.58 20.43 1.00
N GLN A 106 -6.93 19.26 1.16
CA GLN A 106 -5.49 19.22 1.41
C GLN A 106 -4.72 19.63 0.14
N ASP A 107 -3.70 20.47 0.30
CA ASP A 107 -2.83 20.85 -0.80
C ASP A 107 -1.90 19.69 -1.19
N MET A 108 -1.47 19.67 -2.47
CA MET A 108 -0.68 18.55 -2.98
C MET A 108 0.68 18.41 -2.28
N ALA A 109 1.28 19.50 -1.80
CA ALA A 109 2.56 19.42 -1.10
C ALA A 109 2.40 18.75 0.26
N ALA A 110 1.36 19.11 1.03
CA ALA A 110 1.00 18.45 2.28
C ALA A 110 0.68 16.97 2.04
N ILE A 111 -0.10 16.64 1.02
CA ILE A 111 -0.41 15.25 0.66
C ILE A 111 0.87 14.45 0.38
N LEU A 112 1.79 15.01 -0.42
CA LEU A 112 3.02 14.33 -0.81
C LEU A 112 4.10 14.31 0.28
N ALA A 113 3.90 15.01 1.40
CA ALA A 113 4.76 14.92 2.58
C ALA A 113 4.54 13.61 3.37
N VAL A 114 3.34 13.04 3.25
CA VAL A 114 2.83 11.93 4.07
C VAL A 114 2.30 10.76 3.22
N SER A 115 2.22 10.93 1.90
CA SER A 115 1.74 9.90 0.99
C SER A 115 2.60 9.83 -0.26
N ALA A 116 3.08 8.63 -0.58
CA ALA A 116 3.82 8.40 -1.81
C ALA A 116 2.90 8.57 -3.04
N ALA A 117 3.44 9.16 -4.11
CA ALA A 117 2.73 9.24 -5.37
C ALA A 117 2.51 7.84 -6.00
N PRO A 118 1.42 7.63 -6.77
CA PRO A 118 1.22 6.40 -7.53
C PRO A 118 2.43 6.03 -8.38
N GLY A 119 2.84 4.77 -8.32
CA GLY A 119 4.02 4.25 -9.02
C GLY A 119 5.33 4.33 -8.23
N TYR A 120 5.34 4.99 -7.06
CA TYR A 120 6.53 5.17 -6.23
C TYR A 120 6.39 4.63 -4.78
N SER A 121 5.19 4.24 -4.35
CA SER A 121 4.97 3.58 -3.06
C SER A 121 5.55 2.15 -3.01
N GLU A 122 6.28 1.80 -1.96
CA GLU A 122 6.83 0.45 -1.77
C GLU A 122 5.74 -0.63 -1.66
N HIS A 123 4.55 -0.25 -1.18
CA HIS A 123 3.35 -1.08 -1.12
C HIS A 123 2.97 -1.63 -2.50
N HIS A 124 3.25 -0.92 -3.60
CA HIS A 124 3.02 -1.44 -4.95
C HIS A 124 3.76 -2.74 -5.23
N SER A 125 4.94 -2.94 -4.63
CA SER A 125 5.77 -4.13 -4.86
C SER A 125 5.21 -5.40 -4.21
N GLY A 126 4.23 -5.25 -3.31
CA GLY A 126 3.69 -6.34 -2.50
C GLY A 126 4.70 -6.94 -1.53
N ARG A 127 5.79 -6.22 -1.24
CA ARG A 127 6.80 -6.59 -0.24
C ARG A 127 6.67 -5.81 1.06
N ALA A 128 6.05 -4.64 1.01
CA ALA A 128 5.83 -3.79 2.18
C ALA A 128 4.47 -4.09 2.80
N LEU A 129 4.42 -3.94 4.12
CA LEU A 129 3.22 -3.92 4.94
C LEU A 129 3.51 -3.06 6.16
N ASP A 130 2.46 -2.43 6.67
CA ASP A 130 2.51 -1.65 7.91
C ASP A 130 1.81 -2.47 9.00
N LEU A 131 2.43 -2.53 10.18
CA LEU A 131 1.97 -3.32 11.31
C LEU A 131 1.70 -2.43 12.52
N THR A 132 0.79 -2.90 13.36
CA THR A 132 0.54 -2.37 14.70
C THR A 132 0.34 -3.53 15.67
N SER A 133 0.15 -3.22 16.94
CA SER A 133 -0.28 -4.16 17.98
C SER A 133 -1.39 -3.51 18.81
N PRO A 134 -2.22 -4.29 19.51
CA PRO A 134 -3.16 -3.74 20.49
C PRO A 134 -2.46 -2.79 21.45
N GLY A 135 -3.07 -1.63 21.72
CA GLY A 135 -2.52 -0.62 22.63
C GLY A 135 -1.36 0.23 22.09
N SER A 136 -0.83 -0.08 20.90
CA SER A 136 0.11 0.82 20.21
C SER A 136 -0.64 2.00 19.59
N ALA A 137 -0.08 3.21 19.69
CA ALA A 137 -0.64 4.37 19.00
C ALA A 137 -0.74 4.08 17.49
N MET A 138 -1.87 4.42 16.86
CA MET A 138 -2.01 4.32 15.41
C MET A 138 -0.95 5.19 14.73
N LEU A 139 -0.35 4.68 13.66
CA LEU A 139 0.42 5.52 12.74
C LEU A 139 -0.52 6.59 12.18
N GLU A 140 -0.37 7.82 12.63
CA GLU A 140 -1.05 8.96 12.04
C GLU A 140 -0.50 9.17 10.62
N GLU A 141 -1.25 8.73 9.62
CA GLU A 141 -1.12 9.29 8.27
C GLU A 141 -1.77 10.69 8.31
N ALA A 142 -1.00 11.72 8.70
CA ALA A 142 -1.43 13.12 8.62
C ALA A 142 -1.83 13.54 7.18
#